data_AF-A0A7X4JE32-F1
#
_entry.id   AF-A0A7X4JE32-F1
#
_cell.length_a   1.000
_cell.length_b   1.000
_cell.length_c   1.000
_cell.angle_alpha   90.00
_cell.angle_beta   90.00
_cell.angle_gamma   90.00
#
_symmetry.space_group_name_H-M   'P 1'
#
loop_
_entity.id
_entity.type
_entity.pdbx_description
1 polymer ?
#
loop_
_entity_poly.entity_id
_entity_poly.type
_entity_poly.pdbx_seq_one_letter_code
_entity_poly.pdbx_strand_id
1 'polypeptide(L)'
;MNSLRDLQATCYRAFTDDSSVLPALVRDNGVAPDRRVGVYRNNHQVIYRKALSASYPVVERLVGEACFAGLAREYAREHPSRSGDLQRYGQNYPAFLEHTYGDT
;
A
#
# COMPACT_ATOMS: atom_id res chain seq x y z
N MET A 1 9.71 28.89 -0.10
CA MET A 1 9.10 28.06 0.97
C MET A 1 8.22 27.03 0.30
N ASN A 2 8.42 25.73 0.56
CA ASN A 2 7.50 24.69 0.06
C ASN A 2 6.12 24.95 0.66
N SER A 3 5.06 24.89 -0.15
CA SER A 3 3.72 24.91 0.40
C SER A 3 3.48 23.62 1.21
N LEU A 4 2.49 23.63 2.11
CA LEU A 4 2.08 22.42 2.82
C LEU A 4 1.70 21.31 1.84
N ARG A 5 1.05 21.67 0.72
CA ARG A 5 0.69 20.74 -0.35
C ARG A 5 1.92 20.08 -0.95
N ASP A 6 2.97 20.86 -1.26
CA ASP A 6 4.19 20.34 -1.88
C ASP A 6 4.94 19.42 -0.92
N LEU A 7 4.98 19.79 0.37
CA LEU A 7 5.55 18.94 1.42
C LEU A 7 4.77 17.63 1.55
N GLN A 8 3.44 17.69 1.60
CA GLN A 8 2.58 16.51 1.69
C GLN A 8 2.74 15.58 0.47
N ALA A 9 2.77 16.14 -0.75
CA ALA A 9 2.97 15.37 -1.97
C ALA A 9 4.38 14.73 -2.02
N THR A 10 5.39 15.45 -1.54
CA THR A 10 6.76 14.95 -1.46
C THR A 10 6.89 13.85 -0.42
N CYS A 11 6.33 14.04 0.78
CA CYS A 11 6.23 12.98 1.77
C CYS A 11 5.50 11.77 1.20
N TYR A 12 4.29 11.92 0.64
CA TYR A 12 3.52 10.81 0.09
C TYR A 12 4.34 9.97 -0.90
N ARG A 13 4.98 10.60 -1.91
CA ARG A 13 5.87 9.92 -2.85
C ARG A 13 7.06 9.25 -2.16
N ALA A 14 7.64 9.91 -1.16
CA ALA A 14 8.72 9.36 -0.36
C ALA A 14 8.31 8.12 0.43
N PHE A 15 7.04 8.02 0.85
CA PHE A 15 6.52 6.86 1.57
C PHE A 15 6.05 5.74 0.63
N THR A 16 5.66 6.02 -0.62
CA THR A 16 5.11 5.02 -1.55
C THR A 16 6.10 4.50 -2.59
N ASP A 17 6.88 5.37 -3.23
CA ASP A 17 7.64 5.03 -4.45
C ASP A 17 9.13 5.38 -4.38
N ASP A 18 9.47 6.59 -3.94
CA ASP A 18 10.82 7.13 -4.09
C ASP A 18 11.51 7.34 -2.74
N SER A 19 12.30 6.36 -2.31
CA SER A 19 13.03 6.43 -1.04
C SER A 19 14.21 7.41 -1.08
N SER A 20 14.64 7.87 -2.26
CA SER A 20 15.85 8.69 -2.40
C SER A 20 15.73 10.06 -1.75
N VAL A 21 14.51 10.57 -1.59
CA VAL A 21 14.24 11.87 -0.94
C VAL A 21 14.11 11.77 0.58
N LEU A 22 14.07 10.56 1.16
CA LEU A 22 13.90 10.36 2.61
C LEU A 22 14.99 11.01 3.47
N PRO A 23 16.29 11.00 3.10
CA PRO A 23 17.32 11.67 3.91
C PRO A 23 17.09 13.17 4.10
N ALA A 24 16.41 13.83 3.16
CA ALA A 24 16.07 15.24 3.26
C ALA A 24 14.81 15.51 4.11
N LEU A 25 13.95 14.51 4.31
CA LEU A 25 12.65 14.64 4.99
C LEU A 25 12.64 14.07 6.41
N VAL A 26 13.42 13.02 6.65
CA VAL A 26 13.43 12.25 7.89
C VAL A 26 14.83 12.30 8.47
N ARG A 27 14.96 12.84 9.67
CA ARG A 27 16.24 12.87 10.39
C ARG A 27 16.64 11.45 10.81
N ASP A 28 17.93 11.14 10.66
CA ASP A 28 18.51 10.01 11.38
C ASP A 28 18.39 10.27 12.89
N ASN A 29 17.95 9.25 13.63
CA ASN A 29 17.86 9.27 15.08
C ASN A 29 18.27 7.90 15.66
N GLY A 30 19.42 7.39 15.22
CA GLY A 30 19.93 6.06 15.60
C GLY A 30 19.37 4.92 14.74
N VAL A 31 18.49 5.23 13.79
CA VAL A 31 18.00 4.31 12.77
C VAL A 31 17.91 5.08 11.47
N ALA A 32 18.52 4.52 10.42
CA ALA A 32 18.56 5.14 9.10
C ALA A 32 17.13 5.45 8.58
N PRO A 33 16.92 6.61 7.91
CA PRO A 33 15.61 7.05 7.43
C PRO A 33 14.83 6.00 6.63
N ASP A 34 15.52 5.29 5.73
CA ASP A 34 14.98 4.21 4.91
C ASP A 34 14.42 3.06 5.77
N ARG A 35 15.16 2.64 6.79
CA ARG A 35 14.76 1.57 7.69
C ARG A 35 13.58 1.98 8.56
N ARG A 36 13.55 3.23 9.04
CA ARG A 36 12.41 3.77 9.82
C ARG A 36 11.13 3.80 8.99
N VAL A 37 11.21 4.33 7.77
CA VAL A 37 10.07 4.40 6.85
C VAL A 37 9.66 3.01 6.35
N GLY A 38 10.61 2.08 6.20
CA GLY A 38 10.36 0.70 5.86
C GLY A 38 9.35 0.02 6.80
N VAL A 39 9.39 0.31 8.10
CA VAL A 39 8.40 -0.22 9.07
C VAL A 39 6.99 0.25 8.72
N TYR A 40 6.80 1.53 8.39
CA TYR A 40 5.50 2.06 7.99
C TYR A 40 5.00 1.43 6.68
N ARG A 41 5.87 1.29 5.69
CA ARG A 41 5.53 0.63 4.42
C ARG A 41 5.10 -0.82 4.62
N ASN A 42 5.84 -1.56 5.45
CA ASN A 42 5.51 -2.94 5.79
C ASN A 42 4.16 -3.01 6.51
N ASN A 43 3.91 -2.11 7.46
CA ASN A 43 2.63 -2.05 8.16
C ASN A 43 1.46 -1.75 7.21
N HIS A 44 1.64 -0.84 6.24
CA HIS A 44 0.61 -0.56 5.23
C HIS A 44 0.26 -1.82 4.43
N GLN A 45 1.25 -2.58 3.96
CA GLN A 45 1.02 -3.82 3.23
C GLN A 45 0.25 -4.85 4.07
N VAL A 46 0.62 -5.01 5.35
CA VAL A 46 -0.10 -5.90 6.27
C VAL A 46 -1.54 -5.44 6.49
N ILE A 47 -1.76 -4.15 6.68
CA ILE A 47 -3.09 -3.56 6.91
C ILE A 47 -3.98 -3.74 5.67
N TYR A 48 -3.46 -3.44 4.47
CA TYR A 48 -4.20 -3.58 3.22
C TYR A 48 -4.56 -5.03 2.92
N ARG A 49 -3.63 -5.96 3.11
CA ARG A 49 -3.92 -7.40 3.01
C ARG A 49 -5.03 -7.81 3.99
N LYS A 50 -4.96 -7.37 5.25
CA LYS A 50 -5.99 -7.68 6.26
C LYS A 50 -7.35 -7.11 5.89
N ALA A 51 -7.40 -5.88 5.38
CA ALA A 51 -8.64 -5.27 4.91
C ALA A 51 -9.26 -6.06 3.75
N LEU A 52 -8.45 -6.46 2.76
CA LEU A 52 -8.93 -7.28 1.66
C LEU A 52 -9.36 -8.68 2.13
N SER A 53 -8.61 -9.32 3.02
CA SER A 53 -8.94 -10.63 3.59
C SER A 53 -10.26 -10.59 4.37
N ALA A 54 -10.51 -9.50 5.13
CA ALA A 54 -11.77 -9.32 5.83
C ALA A 54 -12.99 -9.18 4.89
N SER A 55 -12.81 -8.49 3.75
CA SER A 55 -13.87 -8.28 2.76
C SER A 55 -14.04 -9.46 1.79
N TYR A 56 -12.96 -10.18 1.48
CA TYR A 56 -12.90 -11.24 0.47
C TYR A 56 -12.31 -12.57 1.01
N PRO A 57 -12.80 -13.09 2.17
CA PRO A 57 -12.21 -14.27 2.80
C PRO A 57 -12.35 -15.54 1.95
N VAL A 58 -13.39 -15.60 1.11
CA VAL A 58 -13.60 -16.73 0.18
C VAL A 58 -12.53 -16.72 -0.92
N VAL A 59 -12.19 -15.54 -1.46
CA VAL A 59 -11.14 -15.42 -2.48
C VAL A 59 -9.80 -15.88 -1.92
N GLU A 60 -9.43 -15.41 -0.73
CA GLU A 60 -8.21 -15.86 -0.04
C GLU A 60 -8.17 -17.38 0.14
N ARG A 61 -9.29 -17.99 0.54
CA ARG A 61 -9.37 -19.44 0.70
C ARG A 61 -9.26 -20.21 -0.62
N LEU A 62 -9.74 -19.64 -1.72
CA LEU A 62 -9.69 -20.27 -3.05
C LEU A 62 -8.29 -20.25 -3.63
N VAL A 63 -7.59 -19.11 -3.55
CA VAL A 63 -6.25 -18.96 -4.15
C VAL A 63 -5.11 -19.32 -3.19
N GLY A 64 -5.40 -19.40 -1.89
CA GLY A 64 -4.42 -19.61 -0.83
C GLY A 64 -3.71 -18.33 -0.39
N GLU A 65 -3.18 -18.34 0.84
CA GLU A 65 -2.60 -17.15 1.49
C GLU A 65 -1.47 -16.50 0.66
N ALA A 66 -0.55 -17.30 0.11
CA ALA A 66 0.60 -16.78 -0.62
C ALA A 66 0.19 -16.06 -1.91
N CYS A 67 -0.77 -16.63 -2.65
CA CYS A 67 -1.31 -16.01 -3.86
C CYS A 67 -2.08 -14.74 -3.50
N PHE A 68 -2.95 -14.82 -2.49
CA PHE A 68 -3.73 -13.67 -2.03
C PHE A 68 -2.85 -12.50 -1.56
N ALA A 69 -1.76 -12.78 -0.85
CA ALA A 69 -0.79 -11.77 -0.45
C ALA A 69 -0.13 -11.08 -1.66
N GLY A 70 0.16 -11.84 -2.73
CA GLY A 70 0.65 -11.29 -3.99
C GLY A 70 -0.38 -10.38 -4.66
N LEU A 71 -1.62 -10.85 -4.80
CA LEU A 71 -2.74 -10.09 -5.37
C LEU A 71 -3.02 -8.81 -4.59
N ALA A 72 -3.01 -8.88 -3.26
CA ALA A 72 -3.19 -7.72 -2.39
C ALA A 72 -2.10 -6.67 -2.60
N ARG A 73 -0.85 -7.10 -2.81
CA ARG A 73 0.28 -6.19 -3.08
C ARG A 73 0.13 -5.50 -4.43
N GLU A 74 -0.22 -6.23 -5.48
CA GLU A 74 -0.40 -5.63 -6.81
C GLU A 74 -1.63 -4.69 -6.84
N TYR A 75 -2.76 -5.12 -6.25
CA TYR A 75 -3.92 -4.25 -6.07
C TYR A 75 -3.57 -2.96 -5.30
N ALA A 76 -2.76 -3.04 -4.24
CA ALA A 76 -2.36 -1.86 -3.48
C ALA A 76 -1.48 -0.87 -4.28
N ARG A 77 -0.76 -1.35 -5.29
CA ARG A 77 0.04 -0.50 -6.20
C ARG A 77 -0.84 0.20 -7.22
N GLU A 78 -1.81 -0.50 -7.80
CA GLU A 78 -2.73 0.05 -8.81
C GLU A 78 -3.85 0.91 -8.19
N HIS A 79 -4.28 0.55 -6.99
CA HIS A 79 -5.37 1.20 -6.26
C HIS A 79 -4.91 1.62 -4.84
N PRO A 80 -3.96 2.57 -4.73
CA PRO A 80 -3.49 3.03 -3.44
C PRO A 80 -4.62 3.68 -2.63
N SER A 81 -4.65 3.45 -1.31
CA SER A 81 -5.63 4.11 -0.46
C SER A 81 -5.42 5.61 -0.46
N ARG A 82 -6.51 6.35 -0.69
CA ARG A 82 -6.53 7.83 -0.63
C ARG A 82 -7.11 8.36 0.69
N SER A 83 -7.43 7.46 1.62
CA SER A 83 -8.06 7.76 2.90
C SER A 83 -7.46 6.90 4.01
N GLY A 84 -7.48 7.41 5.25
CA GLY A 84 -7.19 6.61 6.45
C GLY A 84 -8.33 5.66 6.83
N ASP A 85 -9.52 5.86 6.26
CA ASP A 85 -10.67 4.96 6.42
C ASP A 85 -10.60 3.83 5.39
N LEU A 86 -10.48 2.59 5.89
CA LEU A 86 -10.35 1.38 5.10
C LEU A 86 -11.69 0.67 4.84
N GLN A 87 -12.83 1.19 5.32
CA GLN A 87 -14.14 0.56 5.06
C GLN A 87 -14.43 0.39 3.57
N ARG A 88 -13.94 1.31 2.75
CA ARG A 88 -14.11 1.29 1.28
C ARG A 88 -12.90 0.71 0.56
N TYR A 89 -11.84 0.35 1.29
CA TYR A 89 -10.65 -0.20 0.69
C TYR A 89 -10.97 -1.60 0.14
N GLY A 90 -10.62 -1.83 -1.12
CA GLY A 90 -10.97 -3.06 -1.84
C GLY A 90 -12.23 -2.98 -2.70
N GLN A 91 -12.96 -1.85 -2.73
CA GLN A 91 -14.17 -1.73 -3.56
C GLN A 91 -13.95 -2.04 -5.06
N ASN A 92 -12.74 -1.83 -5.58
CA ASN A 92 -12.37 -2.11 -6.98
C ASN A 92 -11.73 -3.49 -7.15
N TYR A 93 -11.56 -4.26 -6.07
CA TYR A 93 -10.86 -5.56 -6.10
C TYR A 93 -11.50 -6.57 -7.06
N PRO A 94 -12.84 -6.69 -7.16
CA PRO A 94 -13.47 -7.58 -8.15
C PRO A 94 -13.12 -7.19 -9.59
N ALA A 95 -13.24 -5.90 -9.93
CA ALA A 95 -12.93 -5.41 -11.27
C ALA A 95 -11.44 -5.56 -11.61
N PHE A 96 -10.56 -5.38 -10.62
CA PHE A 96 -9.14 -5.68 -10.75
C PHE A 96 -8.91 -7.16 -11.10
N LEU A 97 -9.51 -8.09 -10.35
CA LEU A 97 -9.34 -9.52 -10.62
C LEU A 97 -9.88 -9.91 -12.02
N GLU A 98 -11.02 -9.35 -12.42
CA GLU A 98 -11.60 -9.57 -13.75
C GLU A 98 -10.71 -9.01 -14.86
N HIS A 99 -10.20 -7.78 -14.74
CA HIS A 99 -9.30 -7.21 -15.74
C HIS A 99 -7.97 -7.97 -15.83
N THR A 100 -7.44 -8.46 -14.71
CA THR A 100 -6.14 -9.13 -14.69
C THR A 100 -6.21 -10.61 -15.08
N TYR A 101 -7.34 -11.29 -14.84
CA TYR A 101 -7.45 -12.75 -14.98
C TYR A 101 -8.76 -13.26 -15.64
N GLY A 102 -9.69 -12.38 -16.01
CA GLY A 102 -11.01 -12.75 -16.53
C GLY A 102 -11.03 -13.28 -17.97
N ASP A 103 -9.95 -13.07 -18.74
CA ASP A 103 -9.81 -13.54 -20.13
C ASP A 103 -9.06 -14.88 -20.26
N THR A 104 -8.96 -15.66 -19.18
CA THR A 104 -8.41 -17.04 -19.21
C THR A 104 -9.53 -18.08 -19.14
#